data_AF-A0ABD0ZJT8-F1
#
_entry.id   AF-A0ABD0ZJT8-F1
#
_cell.length_a   1.000
_cell.length_b   1.000
_cell.length_c   1.000
_cell.angle_alpha   90.00
_cell.angle_beta   90.00
_cell.angle_gamma   90.00
#
_symmetry.space_group_name_H-M   'P 1'
#
loop_
_entity.id
_entity.type
_entity.pdbx_description
1 polymer ?
#
loop_
_entity_poly.entity_id
_entity_poly.type
_entity_poly.pdbx_seq_one_letter_code
_entity_poly.pdbx_strand_id
1 'polypeptide(L)'
;MTTSSFLFPASPPSAALLRRCFFRGSWLSSKIHHRLPRVVNDSTRTEVSIEKSEADKLVDKIDFGELCNDFECTSSPQVESTARQLVRDILEIREGNRAFACYAVSVRYKDPVRSFTGREKYKRPMWITSGLESPTVTIQEMVMLSTSVLRIKWTLKGKPKSFLAAVSGNLIVKVKSEFTLNQISGQVIEHEESWDLSSSSPIAQAYFWTSRRLFAASESTKDFVDVTKDLTTSLTARKEDNTEIYRDPTDPTKYFQRDDSMERDVYQIALFLAVVYFVVQFLKNTL
;
A
#
# COMPACT_ATOMS: atom_id res chain seq x y z
N MET A 1 -41.99 33.16 47.85
CA MET A 1 -40.85 34.02 48.24
C MET A 1 -39.77 33.82 47.18
N THR A 2 -39.67 34.70 46.16
CA THR A 2 -38.73 35.87 46.07
C THR A 2 -37.26 35.43 45.93
N THR A 3 -36.34 35.95 45.10
CA THR A 3 -36.23 36.93 43.97
C THR A 3 -34.76 36.89 43.47
N SER A 4 -34.32 37.16 42.23
CA SER A 4 -34.98 37.47 40.95
C SER A 4 -34.07 37.25 39.71
N SER A 5 -34.71 37.25 38.54
CA SER A 5 -34.27 37.32 37.13
C SER A 5 -33.25 38.40 36.67
N PHE A 6 -32.39 38.04 35.71
CA PHE A 6 -31.92 38.84 34.53
C PHE A 6 -31.43 37.82 33.46
N LEU A 7 -32.08 37.61 32.31
CA LEU A 7 -32.27 38.41 31.07
C LEU A 7 -31.10 38.37 30.05
N PHE A 8 -31.37 37.67 28.94
CA PHE A 8 -30.75 37.70 27.59
C PHE A 8 -30.83 39.12 26.94
N PRO A 9 -30.16 39.47 25.79
CA PRO A 9 -30.04 38.65 24.57
C PRO A 9 -28.76 38.82 23.70
N ALA A 10 -28.84 38.40 22.43
CA ALA A 10 -27.73 38.21 21.48
C ALA A 10 -27.73 39.20 20.29
N SER A 11 -26.82 38.95 19.31
CA SER A 11 -26.85 39.36 17.88
C SER A 11 -25.98 40.59 17.46
N PRO A 12 -25.74 40.87 16.14
CA PRO A 12 -24.40 40.72 15.58
C PRO A 12 -23.79 41.95 14.82
N PRO A 13 -23.57 41.97 13.48
CA PRO A 13 -22.22 42.15 12.90
C PRO A 13 -21.99 43.52 12.21
N SER A 14 -20.78 43.78 11.71
CA SER A 14 -20.52 44.86 10.73
C SER A 14 -19.25 44.63 9.90
N ALA A 15 -19.24 45.18 8.68
CA ALA A 15 -18.20 44.99 7.67
C ALA A 15 -17.77 46.32 7.01
N ALA A 16 -16.52 46.38 6.50
CA ALA A 16 -16.05 47.31 5.48
C ALA A 16 -14.79 46.68 4.83
N LEU A 17 -14.75 46.28 3.55
CA LEU A 17 -14.85 47.00 2.28
C LEU A 17 -13.60 47.81 1.86
N LEU A 18 -12.91 47.23 0.86
CA LEU A 18 -12.27 47.86 -0.30
C LEU A 18 -11.11 48.88 -0.12
N ARG A 19 -9.97 48.52 -0.73
CA ARG A 19 -9.46 49.31 -1.87
C ARG A 19 -8.71 48.45 -2.90
N ARG A 20 -9.09 48.61 -4.17
CA ARG A 20 -8.32 48.15 -5.34
C ARG A 20 -7.19 49.14 -5.64
N CYS A 21 -6.10 48.66 -6.23
CA CYS A 21 -5.40 49.37 -7.30
C CYS A 21 -4.95 48.38 -8.38
N PHE A 22 -5.27 48.70 -9.63
CA PHE A 22 -4.79 47.99 -10.82
C PHE A 22 -3.40 48.49 -11.21
N PHE A 23 -2.58 47.64 -11.84
CA PHE A 23 -1.84 48.05 -13.04
C PHE A 23 -1.72 46.88 -14.03
N ARG A 24 -2.31 47.06 -15.23
CA ARG A 24 -1.97 46.33 -16.46
C ARG A 24 -0.76 47.01 -17.10
N GLY A 25 0.07 46.31 -17.88
CA GLY A 25 1.15 46.98 -18.63
C GLY A 25 2.05 46.13 -19.52
N SER A 26 1.48 45.59 -20.61
CA SER A 26 2.14 45.31 -21.91
C SER A 26 3.45 44.49 -22.01
N TRP A 27 3.31 43.42 -22.79
CA TRP A 27 4.26 42.74 -23.66
C TRP A 27 5.18 43.68 -24.47
N LEU A 28 6.48 43.36 -24.57
CA LEU A 28 7.33 43.74 -25.73
C LEU A 28 8.59 42.88 -25.85
N SER A 29 8.86 42.46 -27.09
CA SER A 29 9.97 41.60 -27.53
C SER A 29 11.37 42.19 -27.30
N SER A 30 12.37 41.36 -26.97
CA SER A 30 13.67 41.43 -27.68
C SER A 30 14.58 40.20 -27.55
N LYS A 31 15.06 39.76 -28.72
CA LYS A 31 16.39 39.19 -29.03
C LYS A 31 16.91 37.94 -28.29
N ILE A 32 16.84 36.84 -29.05
CA ILE A 32 17.71 35.67 -28.95
C ILE A 32 19.19 36.08 -28.91
N HIS A 33 19.91 35.59 -27.89
CA HIS A 33 21.36 35.36 -27.98
C HIS A 33 21.65 33.92 -27.54
N HIS A 34 21.89 33.03 -28.51
CA HIS A 34 22.47 31.72 -28.23
C HIS A 34 23.92 31.88 -27.75
N ARG A 35 24.12 32.02 -26.44
CA ARG A 35 25.42 31.71 -25.83
C ARG A 35 25.49 30.20 -25.61
N LEU A 36 26.22 29.52 -26.48
CA LEU A 36 26.71 28.18 -26.19
C LEU A 36 27.50 28.23 -24.86
N PRO A 37 27.20 27.38 -23.87
CA PRO A 37 28.05 27.26 -22.69
C PRO A 37 29.39 26.68 -23.15
N ARG A 38 30.42 27.52 -23.11
CA ARG A 38 31.81 27.10 -23.34
C ARG A 38 32.17 26.09 -22.26
N VAL A 39 32.43 24.84 -22.66
CA VAL A 39 32.91 23.79 -21.76
C VAL A 39 34.27 24.24 -21.21
N VAL A 40 34.28 24.74 -19.98
CA VAL A 40 35.47 24.88 -19.17
C VAL A 40 35.61 23.56 -18.43
N ASN A 41 36.70 22.85 -18.70
CA ASN A 41 37.03 21.58 -18.07
C ASN A 41 37.55 21.84 -16.65
N ASP A 42 36.64 22.16 -15.73
CA ASP A 42 36.97 22.31 -14.31
C ASP A 42 36.94 20.93 -13.67
N SER A 43 38.13 20.31 -13.58
CA SER A 43 38.33 19.00 -12.96
C SER A 43 38.32 19.08 -11.42
N THR A 44 37.29 19.73 -10.87
CA THR A 44 36.99 19.70 -9.45
C THR A 44 35.83 18.74 -9.24
N ARG A 45 36.17 17.44 -9.18
CA ARG A 45 35.25 16.38 -8.78
C ARG A 45 34.87 16.62 -7.32
N THR A 46 33.82 17.40 -7.09
CA THR A 46 33.17 17.51 -5.79
C THR A 46 32.60 16.13 -5.47
N GLU A 47 33.36 15.34 -4.73
CA GLU A 47 32.88 14.11 -4.13
C GLU A 47 31.86 14.51 -3.08
N VAL A 48 30.60 14.61 -3.52
CA VAL A 48 29.46 14.63 -2.61
C VAL A 48 29.46 13.28 -1.93
N SER A 49 30.12 13.22 -0.78
CA SER A 49 30.08 12.11 0.15
C SER A 49 28.67 12.07 0.75
N ILE A 50 27.71 11.61 -0.07
CA ILE A 50 26.42 11.13 0.43
C ILE A 50 26.79 10.04 1.42
N GLU A 51 26.53 10.28 2.71
CA GLU A 51 26.76 9.28 3.74
C GLU A 51 25.90 8.06 3.43
N LYS A 52 26.53 7.07 2.81
CA LYS A 52 25.88 5.83 2.38
C LYS A 52 25.21 5.19 3.59
N SER A 53 23.91 4.90 3.47
CA SER A 53 23.09 4.49 4.62
C SER A 53 23.63 3.20 5.24
N GLU A 54 23.28 2.92 6.49
CA GLU A 54 23.67 1.65 7.11
C GLU A 54 23.12 0.46 6.32
N ALA A 55 21.88 0.56 5.84
CA ALA A 55 21.28 -0.44 4.95
C ALA A 55 22.05 -0.56 3.64
N ASP A 56 22.43 0.54 2.98
CA ASP A 56 23.25 0.52 1.76
C ASP A 56 24.61 -0.17 1.98
N LYS A 57 25.27 0.08 3.13
CA LYS A 57 26.54 -0.56 3.51
C LYS A 57 26.37 -2.05 3.83
N LEU A 58 25.20 -2.47 4.30
CA LEU A 58 24.86 -3.88 4.48
C LEU A 58 24.54 -4.55 3.14
N VAL A 59 23.86 -3.86 2.22
CA VAL A 59 23.57 -4.35 0.86
C VAL A 59 24.85 -4.53 0.04
N ASP A 60 25.82 -3.64 0.16
CA ASP A 60 27.14 -3.82 -0.47
C ASP A 60 27.92 -5.03 0.06
N LYS A 61 27.70 -5.39 1.33
CA LYS A 61 28.39 -6.50 2.03
C LYS A 61 27.67 -7.83 1.90
N ILE A 62 26.42 -7.84 1.45
CA ILE A 62 25.73 -9.06 1.07
C ILE A 62 26.42 -9.53 -0.21
N ASP A 63 27.20 -10.61 -0.10
CA ASP A 63 27.65 -11.35 -1.25
C ASP A 63 26.40 -11.87 -1.97
N PHE A 64 26.21 -11.42 -3.21
CA PHE A 64 25.07 -11.81 -4.05
C PHE A 64 25.29 -13.20 -4.69
N GLY A 65 26.43 -13.85 -4.42
CA GLY A 65 27.00 -14.89 -5.25
C GLY A 65 27.50 -14.33 -6.59
N GLU A 66 27.94 -15.20 -7.49
CA GLU A 66 28.18 -14.84 -8.90
C GLU A 66 26.85 -14.55 -9.63
N LEU A 67 26.24 -13.39 -9.35
CA LEU A 67 25.14 -12.86 -10.18
C LEU A 67 25.60 -12.56 -11.60
N CYS A 68 26.87 -12.17 -11.74
CA CYS A 68 27.59 -12.08 -12.99
C CYS A 68 28.99 -12.63 -12.79
N ASN A 69 29.43 -13.46 -13.72
CA ASN A 69 30.85 -13.72 -13.96
C ASN A 69 31.35 -12.73 -15.04
N ASP A 70 32.66 -12.64 -15.27
CA ASP A 70 33.27 -11.64 -16.20
C ASP A 70 32.77 -11.75 -17.66
N PHE A 71 32.08 -12.86 -18.01
CA PHE A 71 31.61 -13.17 -19.36
C PHE A 71 30.11 -13.50 -19.45
N GLU A 72 29.42 -13.74 -18.34
CA GLU A 72 28.00 -14.12 -18.34
C GLU A 72 27.28 -13.60 -17.08
N CYS A 73 26.21 -12.84 -17.27
CA CYS A 73 25.33 -12.39 -16.20
C CYS A 73 24.10 -13.31 -16.08
N THR A 74 23.93 -13.90 -14.90
CA THR A 74 22.75 -14.70 -14.52
C THR A 74 21.47 -13.86 -14.48
N SER A 75 21.56 -12.52 -14.42
CA SER A 75 20.38 -11.64 -14.45
C SER A 75 20.66 -10.30 -15.12
N SER A 76 19.63 -9.59 -15.60
CA SER A 76 19.80 -8.28 -16.23
C SER A 76 20.09 -7.17 -15.19
N PRO A 77 20.79 -6.08 -15.54
CA PRO A 77 21.09 -4.99 -14.60
C PRO A 77 19.85 -4.35 -13.95
N GLN A 78 18.69 -4.40 -14.62
CA GLN A 78 17.42 -3.95 -14.03
C GLN A 78 16.92 -4.90 -12.94
N VAL A 79 17.05 -6.22 -13.13
CA VAL A 79 16.71 -7.23 -12.12
C VAL A 79 17.63 -7.09 -10.91
N GLU A 80 18.94 -6.90 -11.11
CA GLU A 80 19.89 -6.66 -10.00
C GLU A 80 19.55 -5.39 -9.21
N SER A 81 19.25 -4.28 -9.90
CA SER A 81 18.83 -3.02 -9.28
C SER A 81 17.59 -3.19 -8.41
N THR A 82 16.55 -3.87 -8.93
CA THR A 82 15.36 -4.21 -8.15
C THR A 82 15.71 -5.12 -6.97
N ALA A 83 16.57 -6.12 -7.15
CA ALA A 83 16.98 -7.05 -6.11
C ALA A 83 17.66 -6.30 -4.94
N ARG A 84 18.61 -5.39 -5.24
CA ARG A 84 19.23 -4.48 -4.26
C ARG A 84 18.19 -3.58 -3.58
N GLN A 85 17.18 -3.09 -4.29
CA GLN A 85 16.12 -2.28 -3.70
C GLN A 85 15.22 -3.08 -2.74
N LEU A 86 14.85 -4.31 -3.08
CA LEU A 86 14.05 -5.20 -2.23
C LEU A 86 14.79 -5.49 -0.91
N VAL A 87 16.10 -5.75 -0.97
CA VAL A 87 16.97 -5.93 0.21
C VAL A 87 16.93 -4.70 1.13
N ARG A 88 17.05 -3.49 0.57
CA ARG A 88 16.95 -2.23 1.35
C ARG A 88 15.59 -2.05 2.00
N ASP A 89 14.53 -2.24 1.23
CA ASP A 89 13.15 -2.11 1.71
C ASP A 89 12.81 -3.17 2.81
N ILE A 90 13.46 -4.33 2.80
CA ILE A 90 13.40 -5.37 3.84
C ILE A 90 14.20 -4.98 5.10
N LEU A 91 15.46 -4.55 4.95
CA LEU A 91 16.33 -4.15 6.08
C LEU A 91 15.75 -2.97 6.87
N GLU A 92 15.28 -1.94 6.17
CA GLU A 92 14.71 -0.73 6.77
C GLU A 92 13.23 -0.90 7.20
N ILE A 93 12.60 -2.06 6.90
CA ILE A 93 11.18 -2.34 7.19
C ILE A 93 10.27 -1.20 6.64
N ARG A 94 10.52 -0.75 5.41
CA ARG A 94 9.96 0.51 4.89
C ARG A 94 8.44 0.43 4.71
N GLU A 95 7.73 1.37 5.32
CA GLU A 95 6.28 1.55 5.19
C GLU A 95 5.96 2.91 4.56
N GLY A 96 4.90 2.97 3.74
CA GLY A 96 4.46 4.19 3.03
C GLY A 96 5.39 4.64 1.90
N ASN A 97 6.71 4.61 2.09
CA ASN A 97 7.75 5.01 1.13
C ASN A 97 8.57 3.81 0.60
N ARG A 98 7.93 2.63 0.51
CA ARG A 98 8.47 1.46 -0.21
C ARG A 98 8.64 1.80 -1.70
N ALA A 99 9.62 1.21 -2.37
CA ALA A 99 9.85 1.40 -3.81
C ALA A 99 8.78 0.69 -4.66
N PHE A 100 7.54 1.21 -4.63
CA PHE A 100 6.38 0.61 -5.31
C PHE A 100 6.57 0.44 -6.83
N ALA A 101 7.47 1.21 -7.45
CA ALA A 101 7.83 1.13 -8.86
C ALA A 101 8.56 -0.17 -9.24
N CYS A 102 9.20 -0.85 -8.27
CA CYS A 102 9.80 -2.17 -8.43
C CYS A 102 8.77 -3.29 -8.62
N TYR A 103 7.48 -3.03 -8.33
CA TYR A 103 6.41 -4.01 -8.47
C TYR A 103 5.56 -3.70 -9.71
N ALA A 104 5.27 -4.73 -10.50
CA ALA A 104 4.37 -4.64 -11.64
C ALA A 104 2.96 -4.23 -11.19
N VAL A 105 2.21 -3.52 -12.05
CA VAL A 105 0.86 -3.00 -11.70
C VAL A 105 -0.05 -4.09 -11.15
N SER A 106 -0.04 -5.26 -11.79
CA SER A 106 -0.81 -6.47 -11.43
C SER A 106 -0.01 -7.50 -10.63
N VAL A 107 1.00 -7.09 -9.85
CA VAL A 107 1.80 -8.00 -9.02
C VAL A 107 0.92 -8.88 -8.14
N ARG A 108 1.24 -10.18 -8.07
CA ARG A 108 0.57 -11.15 -7.20
C ARG A 108 1.39 -11.35 -5.92
N TYR A 109 0.76 -11.21 -4.77
CA TYR A 109 1.33 -11.56 -3.47
C TYR A 109 0.63 -12.78 -2.89
N LYS A 110 1.39 -13.65 -2.23
CA LYS A 110 0.87 -14.80 -1.50
C LYS A 110 1.75 -15.11 -0.28
N ASP A 111 1.12 -15.29 0.87
CA ASP A 111 1.71 -15.93 2.05
C ASP A 111 0.75 -17.01 2.61
N PRO A 112 1.09 -17.71 3.71
CA PRO A 112 0.24 -18.78 4.25
C PRO A 112 -1.13 -18.34 4.80
N VAL A 113 -1.43 -17.04 4.81
CA VAL A 113 -2.63 -16.46 5.45
C VAL A 113 -3.42 -15.53 4.51
N ARG A 114 -2.74 -14.83 3.60
CA ARG A 114 -3.34 -13.85 2.68
C ARG A 114 -2.70 -13.93 1.30
N SER A 115 -3.52 -13.79 0.28
CA SER A 115 -3.10 -13.46 -1.09
C SER A 115 -3.78 -12.18 -1.55
N PHE A 116 -3.11 -11.37 -2.36
CA PHE A 116 -3.72 -10.22 -3.02
C PHE A 116 -3.07 -9.96 -4.38
N THR A 117 -3.72 -9.15 -5.21
CA THR A 117 -3.18 -8.67 -6.48
C THR A 117 -3.17 -7.15 -6.50
N GLY A 118 -2.13 -6.55 -7.09
CA GLY A 118 -2.00 -5.12 -7.32
C GLY A 118 -0.93 -4.45 -6.47
N ARG A 119 -0.05 -3.65 -7.09
CA ARG A 119 1.08 -3.00 -6.39
C ARG A 119 0.64 -2.00 -5.32
N GLU A 120 -0.54 -1.40 -5.47
CA GLU A 120 -1.03 -0.37 -4.54
C GLU A 120 -1.21 -0.91 -3.11
N LYS A 121 -1.44 -2.21 -2.97
CA LYS A 121 -1.54 -2.88 -1.66
C LYS A 121 -0.20 -2.92 -0.90
N TYR A 122 0.95 -2.80 -1.59
CA TYR A 122 2.29 -2.71 -0.96
C TYR A 122 2.57 -1.38 -0.25
N LYS A 123 1.74 -0.35 -0.48
CA LYS A 123 1.82 0.95 0.24
C LYS A 123 1.27 0.88 1.66
N ARG A 124 0.45 -0.13 1.96
CA ARG A 124 -0.17 -0.29 3.29
C ARG A 124 0.87 -0.74 4.33
N PRO A 125 0.63 -0.46 5.63
CA PRO A 125 1.46 -0.99 6.72
C PRO A 125 1.53 -2.52 6.69
N MET A 126 2.59 -3.06 7.26
CA MET A 126 2.81 -4.50 7.41
C MET A 126 2.27 -5.01 8.76
N TRP A 127 2.11 -6.33 8.85
CA TRP A 127 1.90 -6.98 10.15
C TRP A 127 3.10 -6.75 11.09
N ILE A 128 4.32 -6.60 10.56
CA ILE A 128 5.56 -6.48 11.34
C ILE A 128 5.52 -5.29 12.31
N THR A 129 5.20 -4.09 11.83
CA THR A 129 5.18 -2.85 12.63
C THR A 129 3.96 -2.77 13.54
N SER A 130 2.87 -3.47 13.22
CA SER A 130 1.65 -3.52 14.04
C SER A 130 1.74 -4.57 15.14
N GLY A 131 2.38 -5.72 14.88
CA GLY A 131 2.53 -6.85 15.82
C GLY A 131 3.80 -6.82 16.67
N LEU A 132 4.90 -6.19 16.23
CA LEU A 132 6.18 -6.19 16.95
C LEU A 132 6.62 -4.82 17.43
N GLU A 133 7.19 -4.80 18.64
CA GLU A 133 7.94 -3.69 19.20
C GLU A 133 9.42 -3.84 18.84
N SER A 134 10.04 -2.74 18.39
CA SER A 134 11.44 -2.66 17.93
C SER A 134 11.88 -3.84 17.05
N PRO A 135 11.19 -4.12 15.93
CA PRO A 135 11.58 -5.19 15.03
C PRO A 135 12.96 -4.92 14.42
N THR A 136 13.81 -5.95 14.42
CA THR A 136 15.14 -5.97 13.81
C THR A 136 15.13 -7.02 12.69
N VAL A 137 15.62 -6.66 11.50
CA VAL A 137 15.74 -7.56 10.37
C VAL A 137 17.21 -7.87 10.10
N THR A 138 17.49 -9.13 9.76
CA THR A 138 18.82 -9.61 9.38
C THR A 138 18.67 -10.48 8.14
N ILE A 139 19.49 -10.25 7.12
CA ILE A 139 19.49 -11.07 5.90
C ILE A 139 20.49 -12.20 6.08
N GLN A 140 20.08 -13.41 5.71
CA GLN A 140 20.90 -14.63 5.81
C GLN A 140 21.52 -15.00 4.46
N GLU A 141 20.73 -14.89 3.40
CA GLU A 141 21.09 -15.36 2.06
C GLU A 141 20.27 -14.61 1.03
N MET A 142 20.90 -14.28 -0.09
CA MET A 142 20.27 -13.71 -1.27
C MET A 142 20.84 -14.42 -2.48
N VAL A 143 19.99 -15.02 -3.32
CA VAL A 143 20.45 -15.83 -4.44
C VAL A 143 19.41 -15.83 -5.58
N MET A 144 19.89 -15.78 -6.82
CA MET A 144 19.05 -16.02 -7.99
C MET A 144 18.94 -17.53 -8.22
N LEU A 145 17.71 -18.06 -8.19
CA LEU A 145 17.41 -19.47 -8.50
C LEU A 145 17.35 -19.73 -10.00
N SER A 146 17.00 -18.69 -10.74
CA SER A 146 16.97 -18.63 -12.20
C SER A 146 17.12 -17.17 -12.64
N THR A 147 17.25 -16.94 -13.93
CA THR A 147 17.32 -15.61 -14.55
C THR A 147 16.14 -14.68 -14.25
N SER A 148 15.01 -15.21 -13.74
CA SER A 148 13.82 -14.46 -13.34
C SER A 148 13.38 -14.65 -11.88
N VAL A 149 13.99 -15.56 -11.11
CA VAL A 149 13.51 -15.89 -9.75
C VAL A 149 14.58 -15.58 -8.71
N LEU A 150 14.34 -14.56 -7.91
CA LEU A 150 15.16 -14.16 -6.77
C LEU A 150 14.63 -14.80 -5.48
N ARG A 151 15.51 -15.37 -4.66
CA ARG A 151 15.21 -15.84 -3.30
C ARG A 151 15.98 -15.00 -2.30
N ILE A 152 15.27 -14.45 -1.31
CA ILE A 152 15.86 -13.79 -0.14
C ILE A 152 15.43 -14.56 1.11
N LYS A 153 16.40 -15.07 1.87
CA LYS A 153 16.18 -15.61 3.22
C LYS A 153 16.59 -14.55 4.23
N TRP A 154 15.68 -14.20 5.12
CA TRP A 154 15.90 -13.20 6.15
C TRP A 154 15.26 -13.63 7.46
N THR A 155 15.67 -13.02 8.56
CA THR A 155 15.14 -13.28 9.90
C THR A 155 14.67 -11.98 10.51
N LEU A 156 13.40 -11.97 10.87
CA LEU A 156 12.76 -10.96 11.68
C LEU A 156 12.87 -11.35 13.15
N LYS A 157 13.35 -10.44 13.99
CA LYS A 157 13.36 -10.57 15.45
C LYS A 157 12.65 -9.37 16.06
N GLY A 158 11.82 -9.57 17.08
CA GLY A 158 11.16 -8.45 17.78
C GLY A 158 10.37 -8.93 18.99
N LYS A 159 9.94 -7.99 19.84
CA LYS A 159 9.08 -8.32 20.98
C LYS A 159 7.61 -8.27 20.57
N PRO A 160 6.78 -9.26 20.92
CA PRO A 160 5.32 -9.17 20.77
C PRO A 160 4.76 -7.90 21.44
N LYS A 161 3.95 -7.09 20.74
CA LYS A 161 3.31 -5.92 21.37
C LYS A 161 2.23 -6.27 22.41
N SER A 162 1.73 -7.50 22.40
CA SER A 162 0.78 -7.94 23.43
C SER A 162 1.52 -8.24 24.72
N PHE A 163 1.15 -7.57 25.82
CA PHE A 163 1.72 -7.75 27.15
C PHE A 163 1.78 -9.23 27.58
N LEU A 164 0.72 -10.00 27.32
CA LEU A 164 0.66 -11.43 27.63
C LEU A 164 1.65 -12.27 26.79
N ALA A 165 1.92 -11.86 25.56
CA ALA A 165 2.88 -12.54 24.68
C ALA A 165 4.33 -12.07 24.90
N ALA A 166 4.55 -10.85 25.39
CA ALA A 166 5.89 -10.32 25.69
C ALA A 166 6.63 -11.15 26.77
N VAL A 167 5.88 -11.78 27.69
CA VAL A 167 6.42 -12.73 28.69
C VAL A 167 7.04 -13.97 28.03
N SER A 168 6.62 -14.34 26.81
CA SER A 168 7.13 -15.52 26.09
C SER A 168 8.49 -15.32 25.39
N GLY A 169 9.09 -14.13 25.54
CA GLY A 169 10.38 -13.75 24.97
C GLY A 169 10.27 -13.07 23.60
N ASN A 170 11.40 -13.00 22.90
CA ASN A 170 11.46 -12.44 21.55
C ASN A 170 10.84 -13.41 20.53
N LEU A 171 10.00 -12.89 19.63
CA LEU A 171 9.60 -13.62 18.44
C LEU A 171 10.75 -13.61 17.43
N ILE A 172 11.07 -14.80 16.89
CA ILE A 172 12.04 -15.01 15.81
C ILE A 172 11.33 -15.72 14.66
N VAL A 173 11.16 -15.03 13.55
CA VAL A 173 10.56 -15.56 12.32
C VAL A 173 11.63 -15.61 11.24
N LYS A 174 11.88 -16.79 10.69
CA LYS A 174 12.66 -16.94 9.45
C LYS A 174 11.69 -16.80 8.28
N VAL A 175 11.94 -15.84 7.40
CA VAL A 175 11.13 -15.61 6.21
C VAL A 175 11.96 -15.94 4.98
N LYS A 176 11.39 -16.75 4.10
CA LYS A 176 11.91 -17.03 2.76
C LYS A 176 10.93 -16.40 1.78
N SER A 177 11.34 -15.26 1.22
CA SER A 177 10.61 -14.52 0.19
C SER A 177 11.19 -14.89 -1.18
N GLU A 178 10.33 -15.33 -2.10
CA GLU A 178 10.68 -15.62 -3.49
C GLU A 178 9.95 -14.62 -4.40
N PHE A 179 10.72 -13.96 -5.27
CA PHE A 179 10.25 -12.93 -6.18
C PHE A 179 10.46 -13.38 -7.62
N THR A 180 9.38 -13.48 -8.40
CA THR A 180 9.44 -13.69 -9.84
C THR A 180 9.44 -12.33 -10.53
N LEU A 181 10.54 -11.99 -11.20
CA LEU A 181 10.77 -10.71 -11.88
C LEU A 181 10.62 -10.83 -13.40
N ASN A 182 10.13 -9.77 -14.02
CA ASN A 182 10.20 -9.57 -15.45
C ASN A 182 11.66 -9.28 -15.85
N GLN A 183 12.23 -10.08 -16.75
CA GLN A 183 13.64 -9.93 -17.18
C GLN A 183 13.89 -8.64 -17.98
N ILE A 184 12.87 -8.12 -18.67
CA ILE A 184 12.93 -6.94 -19.54
C ILE A 184 12.80 -5.66 -18.72
N SER A 185 11.85 -5.59 -17.78
CA SER A 185 11.56 -4.38 -16.98
C SER A 185 12.12 -4.40 -15.55
N GLY A 186 12.72 -5.51 -15.12
CA GLY A 186 13.19 -5.70 -13.74
C GLY A 186 12.09 -5.70 -12.67
N GLN A 187 10.80 -5.68 -13.04
CA GLN A 187 9.69 -5.55 -12.09
C GLN A 187 9.23 -6.90 -11.54
N VAL A 188 8.92 -6.94 -10.24
CA VAL A 188 8.31 -8.09 -9.56
C VAL A 188 6.89 -8.32 -10.09
N ILE A 189 6.64 -9.48 -10.69
CA ILE A 189 5.33 -9.95 -11.16
C ILE A 189 4.66 -10.81 -10.07
N GLU A 190 5.43 -11.65 -9.38
CA GLU A 190 4.93 -12.50 -8.30
C GLU A 190 5.85 -12.45 -7.09
N HIS A 191 5.27 -12.51 -5.90
CA HIS A 191 5.97 -12.53 -4.63
C HIS A 191 5.30 -13.55 -3.71
N GLU A 192 6.01 -14.62 -3.37
CA GLU A 192 5.55 -15.64 -2.44
C GLU A 192 6.44 -15.65 -1.19
N GLU A 193 5.82 -15.61 -0.01
CA GLU A 193 6.52 -15.67 1.27
C GLU A 193 6.18 -16.95 2.03
N SER A 194 7.21 -17.58 2.59
CA SER A 194 7.09 -18.71 3.51
C SER A 194 7.72 -18.36 4.86
N TRP A 195 6.98 -18.61 5.94
CA TRP A 195 7.25 -18.08 7.28
C TRP A 195 7.47 -19.26 8.23
N ASP A 196 8.72 -19.45 8.70
CA ASP A 196 9.11 -20.48 9.67
C ASP A 196 9.32 -19.88 11.05
N LEU A 197 8.70 -20.49 12.06
CA LEU A 197 8.77 -20.08 13.46
C LEU A 197 9.36 -21.16 14.38
N SER A 198 10.04 -22.16 13.81
CA SER A 198 10.81 -23.21 14.51
C SER A 198 11.73 -22.68 15.62
N SER A 199 12.18 -21.43 15.50
CA SER A 199 13.10 -20.76 16.41
C SER A 199 12.42 -19.88 17.47
N SER A 200 11.10 -19.93 17.58
CA SER A 200 10.27 -19.22 18.56
C SER A 200 9.61 -20.17 19.57
N SER A 201 9.31 -19.68 20.78
CA SER A 201 8.57 -20.44 21.79
C SER A 201 7.13 -20.74 21.32
N PRO A 202 6.47 -21.83 21.77
CA PRO A 202 5.11 -22.17 21.34
C PRO A 202 4.07 -21.06 21.59
N ILE A 203 4.23 -20.29 22.67
CA ILE A 203 3.37 -19.14 22.99
C ILE A 203 3.60 -18.01 21.97
N ALA A 204 4.84 -17.72 21.61
CA ALA A 204 5.18 -16.74 20.58
C ALA A 204 4.68 -17.18 19.18
N GLN A 205 4.76 -18.47 18.85
CA GLN A 205 4.18 -19.04 17.63
C GLN A 205 2.65 -18.88 17.58
N ALA A 206 1.95 -19.14 18.69
CA ALA A 206 0.50 -18.96 18.79
C ALA A 206 0.10 -17.48 18.67
N TYR A 207 0.83 -16.58 19.34
CA TYR A 207 0.65 -15.13 19.20
C TYR A 207 0.84 -14.68 17.75
N PHE A 208 1.90 -15.16 17.09
CA PHE A 208 2.20 -14.85 15.70
C PHE A 208 1.03 -15.23 14.79
N TRP A 209 0.64 -16.52 14.76
CA TRP A 209 -0.40 -16.98 13.84
C TRP A 209 -1.76 -16.32 14.11
N THR A 210 -2.08 -16.07 15.38
CA THR A 210 -3.32 -15.39 15.77
C THR A 210 -3.32 -13.93 15.30
N SER A 211 -2.29 -13.15 15.63
CA SER A 211 -2.20 -11.74 15.24
C SER A 211 -2.05 -11.58 13.73
N ARG A 212 -1.32 -12.45 13.04
CA ARG A 212 -1.19 -12.46 11.57
C ARG A 212 -2.52 -12.75 10.88
N ARG A 213 -3.35 -13.67 11.41
CA ARG A 213 -4.70 -13.95 10.92
C ARG A 213 -5.68 -12.78 11.14
N LEU A 214 -5.65 -12.15 12.32
CA LEU A 214 -6.45 -10.95 12.58
C LEU A 214 -6.07 -9.78 11.66
N PHE A 215 -4.78 -9.58 11.42
CA PHE A 215 -4.28 -8.60 10.46
C PHE A 215 -4.68 -8.94 9.01
N ALA A 216 -4.60 -10.22 8.60
CA ALA A 216 -5.08 -10.64 7.29
C ALA A 216 -6.58 -10.38 7.11
N ALA A 217 -7.40 -10.75 8.10
CA ALA A 217 -8.85 -10.56 8.04
C ALA A 217 -9.23 -9.07 7.90
N SER A 218 -8.68 -8.21 8.76
CA SER A 218 -8.95 -6.76 8.71
C SER A 218 -8.47 -6.10 7.40
N GLU A 219 -7.33 -6.53 6.85
CA GLU A 219 -6.85 -6.03 5.55
C GLU A 219 -7.66 -6.56 4.36
N SER A 220 -8.11 -7.81 4.39
CA SER A 220 -9.03 -8.35 3.39
C SER A 220 -10.39 -7.66 3.42
N THR A 221 -10.91 -7.30 4.60
CA THR A 221 -12.12 -6.46 4.69
C THR A 221 -11.93 -5.11 4.01
N LYS A 222 -10.77 -4.45 4.17
CA LYS A 222 -10.45 -3.23 3.43
C LYS A 222 -10.38 -3.47 1.92
N ASP A 223 -9.85 -4.62 1.48
CA ASP A 223 -9.83 -4.98 0.06
C ASP A 223 -11.22 -5.10 -0.56
N PHE A 224 -12.17 -5.75 0.13
CA PHE A 224 -13.56 -5.81 -0.32
C PHE A 224 -14.23 -4.42 -0.34
N VAL A 225 -13.97 -3.57 0.67
CA VAL A 225 -14.53 -2.21 0.74
C VAL A 225 -13.95 -1.28 -0.33
N ASP A 226 -12.66 -1.41 -0.67
CA ASP A 226 -12.05 -0.65 -1.77
C ASP A 226 -12.70 -1.05 -3.10
N VAL A 227 -12.85 -2.36 -3.37
CA VAL A 227 -13.48 -2.87 -4.60
C VAL A 227 -14.95 -2.44 -4.72
N THR A 228 -15.73 -2.45 -3.63
CA THR A 228 -17.11 -1.97 -3.70
C THR A 228 -17.21 -0.46 -3.87
N LYS A 229 -16.23 0.34 -3.40
CA LYS A 229 -16.14 1.77 -3.68
C LYS A 229 -15.77 2.05 -5.14
N ASP A 230 -14.80 1.34 -5.70
CA ASP A 230 -14.43 1.49 -7.11
C ASP A 230 -15.58 1.05 -8.04
N LEU A 231 -16.32 0.00 -7.69
CA LEU A 231 -17.53 -0.42 -8.41
C LEU A 231 -18.67 0.59 -8.25
N THR A 232 -18.98 1.04 -7.04
CA THR A 232 -20.05 2.04 -6.83
C THR A 232 -19.73 3.39 -7.47
N THR A 233 -18.48 3.87 -7.41
CA THR A 233 -18.06 5.10 -8.09
C THR A 233 -18.07 4.96 -9.62
N SER A 234 -17.63 3.83 -10.18
CA SER A 234 -17.75 3.59 -11.63
C SER A 234 -19.20 3.46 -12.09
N LEU A 235 -20.07 2.86 -11.27
CA LEU A 235 -21.51 2.76 -11.55
C LEU A 235 -22.23 4.10 -11.39
N THR A 236 -21.89 4.93 -10.39
CA THR A 236 -22.47 6.27 -10.24
C THR A 236 -21.97 7.22 -11.30
N ALA A 237 -20.67 7.22 -11.63
CA ALA A 237 -20.14 8.00 -12.74
C ALA A 237 -20.83 7.62 -14.07
N ARG A 238 -21.00 6.32 -14.33
CA ARG A 238 -21.79 5.84 -15.47
C ARG A 238 -23.27 6.24 -15.38
N LYS A 239 -23.85 6.41 -14.20
CA LYS A 239 -25.25 6.84 -14.02
C LYS A 239 -25.40 8.35 -14.23
N GLU A 240 -24.48 9.16 -13.72
CA GLU A 240 -24.45 10.62 -13.87
C GLU A 240 -24.21 11.03 -15.33
N ASP A 241 -23.29 10.38 -16.02
CA ASP A 241 -23.02 10.55 -17.46
C ASP A 241 -24.21 10.13 -18.35
N ASN A 242 -25.18 9.37 -17.79
CA ASN A 242 -26.48 9.06 -18.43
C ASN A 242 -27.63 9.97 -17.95
N THR A 243 -27.43 10.87 -16.99
CA THR A 243 -28.45 11.84 -16.55
C THR A 243 -28.37 13.20 -17.25
N GLU A 244 -27.23 13.57 -17.83
CA GLU A 244 -27.10 14.77 -18.67
C GLU A 244 -27.31 14.49 -20.18
N ILE A 245 -27.57 13.25 -20.58
CA ILE A 245 -27.98 12.93 -21.95
C ILE A 245 -29.40 13.45 -22.19
N TYR A 246 -29.55 14.27 -23.22
CA TYR A 246 -30.86 14.67 -23.76
C TYR A 246 -31.69 13.42 -24.09
N ARG A 247 -32.68 13.12 -23.25
CA ARG A 247 -33.60 12.00 -23.47
C ARG A 247 -34.43 12.27 -24.72
N ASP A 248 -34.13 11.54 -25.79
CA ASP A 248 -34.90 11.59 -27.04
C ASP A 248 -36.40 11.48 -26.73
N PRO A 249 -37.23 12.48 -27.09
CA PRO A 249 -38.67 12.43 -26.87
C PRO A 249 -39.39 11.25 -27.56
N THR A 250 -38.71 10.61 -28.51
CA THR A 250 -39.26 9.61 -29.44
C THR A 250 -39.00 8.15 -29.02
N ASP A 251 -38.24 7.90 -27.94
CA ASP A 251 -37.92 6.54 -27.49
C ASP A 251 -39.13 5.85 -26.82
N PRO A 252 -39.68 4.76 -27.40
CA PRO A 252 -40.84 4.05 -26.86
C PRO A 252 -40.54 3.29 -25.56
N THR A 253 -39.27 3.05 -25.21
CA THR A 253 -38.89 2.31 -23.99
C THR A 253 -38.95 3.17 -22.72
N LYS A 254 -39.04 4.50 -22.87
CA LYS A 254 -39.13 5.50 -21.79
C LYS A 254 -40.23 5.24 -20.75
N TYR A 255 -41.33 4.58 -21.14
CA TYR A 255 -42.47 4.28 -20.27
C TYR A 255 -42.39 2.90 -19.59
N PHE A 256 -41.39 2.08 -19.93
CA PHE A 256 -41.19 0.74 -19.39
C PHE A 256 -40.01 0.65 -18.42
N GLN A 257 -39.27 1.73 -18.22
CA GLN A 257 -38.28 1.86 -17.16
C GLN A 257 -39.00 1.99 -15.81
N ARG A 258 -39.14 0.86 -15.13
CA ARG A 258 -39.59 0.77 -13.73
C ARG A 258 -38.59 1.51 -12.85
N ASP A 259 -39.05 2.17 -11.79
CA ASP A 259 -38.17 2.89 -10.87
C ASP A 259 -37.22 1.95 -10.11
N ASP A 260 -36.05 1.67 -10.70
CA ASP A 260 -34.89 1.01 -10.09
C ASP A 260 -34.26 1.91 -9.02
N SER A 261 -35.07 2.13 -7.99
CA SER A 261 -34.74 2.81 -6.75
C SER A 261 -33.88 1.87 -5.92
N MET A 262 -32.55 2.06 -5.98
CA MET A 262 -31.56 1.25 -5.25
C MET A 262 -31.87 1.09 -3.76
N GLU A 263 -32.58 2.05 -3.16
CA GLU A 263 -33.11 1.96 -1.80
C GLU A 263 -33.98 0.71 -1.58
N ARG A 264 -34.88 0.40 -2.52
CA ARG A 264 -35.78 -0.76 -2.44
C ARG A 264 -35.01 -2.08 -2.49
N ASP A 265 -33.99 -2.17 -3.34
CA ASP A 265 -33.10 -3.33 -3.42
C ASP A 265 -32.27 -3.49 -2.14
N VAL A 266 -31.77 -2.38 -1.57
CA VAL A 266 -31.05 -2.39 -0.29
C VAL A 266 -31.94 -2.90 0.85
N TYR A 267 -33.19 -2.43 0.95
CA TYR A 267 -34.13 -2.96 1.96
C TYR A 267 -34.44 -4.44 1.74
N GLN A 268 -34.60 -4.89 0.50
CA GLN A 268 -34.88 -6.29 0.17
C GLN A 268 -33.69 -7.22 0.48
N ILE A 269 -32.46 -6.78 0.19
CA ILE A 269 -31.22 -7.50 0.54
C ILE A 269 -31.00 -7.52 2.06
N ALA A 270 -31.23 -6.40 2.75
CA ALA A 270 -31.10 -6.33 4.20
C ALA A 270 -32.10 -7.26 4.92
N LEU A 271 -33.35 -7.31 4.45
CA LEU A 271 -34.37 -8.23 4.95
C LEU A 271 -33.97 -9.70 4.73
N PHE A 272 -33.46 -10.03 3.55
CA PHE A 272 -32.97 -11.39 3.26
C PHE A 272 -31.82 -11.80 4.19
N LEU A 273 -30.82 -10.91 4.39
CA LEU A 273 -29.71 -11.17 5.30
C LEU A 273 -30.17 -11.31 6.76
N ALA A 274 -31.16 -10.53 7.20
CA ALA A 274 -31.76 -10.67 8.53
C ALA A 274 -32.43 -12.05 8.71
N VAL A 275 -33.21 -12.52 7.72
CA VAL A 275 -33.83 -13.85 7.75
C VAL A 275 -32.78 -14.96 7.82
N VAL A 276 -31.73 -14.90 6.99
CA VAL A 276 -30.63 -15.87 7.01
C VAL A 276 -29.92 -15.88 8.37
N TYR A 277 -29.66 -14.70 8.96
CA TYR A 277 -29.09 -14.58 10.30
C TYR A 277 -29.98 -15.22 11.37
N PHE A 278 -31.30 -14.97 11.36
CA PHE A 278 -32.24 -15.60 12.30
C PHE A 278 -32.28 -17.13 12.14
N VAL A 279 -32.26 -17.66 10.92
CA VAL A 279 -32.22 -19.12 10.68
C VAL A 279 -30.93 -19.73 11.22
N VAL A 280 -29.77 -19.13 10.96
CA VAL A 280 -28.47 -19.60 11.49
C VAL A 280 -28.44 -19.52 13.01
N GLN A 281 -28.98 -18.46 13.61
CA GLN A 281 -29.01 -18.28 15.06
C GLN A 281 -30.00 -19.26 15.72
N PHE A 282 -31.14 -19.56 15.09
CA PHE A 282 -32.09 -20.57 15.55
C PHE A 282 -31.47 -21.97 15.54
N LEU A 283 -30.83 -22.36 14.44
CA LEU A 283 -30.14 -23.65 14.30
C LEU A 283 -29.04 -23.82 15.36
N LYS A 284 -28.24 -22.77 15.62
CA LYS A 284 -27.21 -22.77 16.69
C LYS A 284 -27.76 -22.88 18.12
N ASN A 285 -29.05 -22.64 18.32
CA ASN A 285 -29.68 -22.61 19.64
C ASN A 285 -30.61 -23.82 19.86
N THR A 286 -30.74 -24.70 18.86
CA THR A 286 -31.56 -25.93 18.89
C THR A 286 -30.75 -27.21 18.60
N LEU A 287 -29.46 -27.09 18.27
CA LEU A 287 -28.54 -28.16 17.89
C LEU A 287 -27.18 -27.97 18.60
#